data_AF-A0A7S3E0N3-F1
#
_entry.id   AF-A0A7S3E0N3-F1
#
_cell.length_a   1.000
_cell.length_b   1.000
_cell.length_c   1.000
_cell.angle_alpha   90.00
_cell.angle_beta   90.00
_cell.angle_gamma   90.00
#
_symmetry.space_group_name_H-M   'P 1'
#
loop_
_entity.id
_entity.type
_entity.pdbx_description
1 polymer ?
#
loop_
_entity_poly.entity_id
_entity_poly.type
_entity_poly.pdbx_seq_one_letter_code
_entity_poly.pdbx_strand_id
1 'polypeptide(L)'
;TALLASIALVYTALYLVMNSSNREERSSSRSSFGGGYGGFYMYPTDFLWYWDPYHYERRRMAQLYGEPEPMNFFEAVFSFVFGDGDPNQFSEQSRWELVGRMIRARGGVVTAEQLAPYLNLIGDARSSGRSPLVLEPASGGTVETTVMDEGFVLEVLQRFDGTPEVDDDGNIFYSFPALRTTAGGGAFSSDLQNTPRAFVMRNWKFSEAQPGQLMMAGLLGAANLVGVVLLGGVLSNPTTMAKIMYAYGKNSGPATIISTAAFLYPALIAYAVAFFAVPFLRMMWNARRNAQLDAENEARLEAAAAIANAGPATSSKLQRAEQRSRSAGMDVLSRDRVIFSSEQSSSKWSNN
;
A
#
# COMPACT_ATOMS: atom_id res chain seq x y z
N THR A 1 17.28 16.26 -4.74
CA THR A 1 18.57 17.00 -4.75
C THR A 1 19.57 16.42 -5.75
N ALA A 2 19.83 15.11 -5.75
CA ALA A 2 20.77 14.47 -6.70
C ALA A 2 20.46 14.75 -8.19
N LEU A 3 19.17 14.74 -8.57
CA LEU A 3 18.73 15.06 -9.94
C LEU A 3 19.17 16.47 -10.36
N LEU A 4 18.92 17.47 -9.53
CA LEU A 4 19.27 18.86 -9.82
C LEU A 4 20.79 19.06 -9.84
N ALA A 5 21.52 18.42 -8.92
CA ALA A 5 22.99 18.48 -8.91
C ALA A 5 23.59 17.86 -10.19
N SER A 6 23.06 16.71 -10.63
CA SER A 6 23.44 16.08 -11.90
C SER A 6 23.19 17.01 -13.08
N ILE A 7 21.99 17.58 -13.16
CA ILE A 7 21.61 18.49 -14.24
C ILE A 7 22.52 19.73 -14.24
N ALA A 8 22.71 20.37 -13.09
CA ALA A 8 23.53 21.56 -12.98
C ALA A 8 24.97 21.29 -13.42
N LEU A 9 25.58 20.19 -12.98
CA LEU A 9 26.93 19.80 -13.37
C LEU A 9 27.03 19.53 -14.88
N VAL A 10 26.11 18.72 -15.42
CA VAL A 10 26.11 18.28 -16.83
C VAL A 10 25.93 19.47 -17.77
N TYR A 11 24.92 20.30 -17.53
CA TYR A 11 24.62 21.43 -18.41
C TYR A 11 25.65 22.56 -18.27
N THR A 12 26.23 22.76 -17.08
CA THR A 12 27.34 23.70 -16.92
C THR A 12 28.59 23.22 -17.69
N ALA A 13 28.92 21.93 -17.60
CA ALA A 13 30.03 21.36 -18.35
C ALA A 13 29.82 21.46 -19.86
N LEU A 14 28.61 21.13 -20.36
CA LEU A 14 28.25 21.28 -21.77
C LEU A 14 28.36 22.72 -22.25
N TYR A 15 27.84 23.68 -21.48
CA TYR A 15 27.93 25.10 -21.80
C TYR A 15 29.39 25.56 -21.95
N LEU A 16 30.26 25.19 -21.00
CA LEU A 16 31.68 25.56 -21.03
C LEU A 16 32.44 24.93 -22.20
N VAL A 17 32.09 23.69 -22.57
CA VAL A 17 32.63 23.03 -23.77
C VAL A 17 32.22 23.81 -25.01
N MET A 18 30.93 24.11 -25.18
CA MET A 18 30.41 24.77 -26.39
C MET A 18 30.96 26.19 -26.54
N ASN A 19 31.15 26.90 -25.42
CA ASN A 19 31.70 28.26 -25.44
C ASN A 19 33.25 28.32 -25.56
N SER A 20 33.94 27.17 -25.58
CA SER A 20 35.40 27.13 -25.72
C SER A 20 35.90 27.51 -27.12
N SER A 21 35.03 27.42 -28.15
CA SER A 21 35.38 27.70 -29.55
C SER A 21 35.12 29.14 -30.00
N ASN A 22 34.34 29.92 -29.24
CA ASN A 22 34.07 31.33 -29.53
C ASN A 22 34.64 32.19 -28.41
N ARG A 23 35.89 32.64 -28.56
CA ARG A 23 36.42 33.71 -27.71
C ARG A 23 36.82 34.93 -28.53
N GLU A 24 35.84 35.78 -28.74
CA GLU A 24 36.01 37.24 -28.63
C GLU A 24 35.17 37.73 -27.44
N GLU A 25 35.71 38.74 -26.75
CA GLU A 25 35.27 39.32 -25.48
C GLU A 25 33.82 39.84 -25.44
N ARG A 26 33.03 39.49 -24.41
CA ARG A 26 32.73 40.36 -23.22
C ARG A 26 31.47 39.96 -22.43
N SER A 27 31.67 40.11 -21.11
CA SER A 27 30.73 40.50 -20.06
C SER A 27 29.69 39.50 -19.54
N SER A 28 29.78 39.36 -18.22
CA SER A 28 28.87 38.68 -17.32
C SER A 28 27.44 39.20 -17.44
N SER A 29 26.51 38.30 -17.73
CA SER A 29 25.10 38.46 -17.39
C SER A 29 24.72 37.38 -16.40
N ARG A 30 24.45 37.80 -15.15
CA ARG A 30 23.80 36.96 -14.14
C ARG A 30 22.38 36.69 -14.62
N SER A 31 22.09 35.46 -15.04
CA SER A 31 20.72 35.02 -15.28
C SER A 31 20.03 34.81 -13.93
N SER A 32 19.26 35.82 -13.53
CA SER A 32 18.20 35.67 -12.55
C SER A 32 17.08 34.88 -13.23
N PHE A 33 16.87 33.63 -12.82
CA PHE A 33 15.68 32.86 -13.18
C PHE A 33 14.51 33.42 -12.37
N GLY A 34 13.64 34.19 -13.02
CA GLY A 34 12.42 34.73 -12.43
C GLY A 34 11.29 34.83 -13.46
N GLY A 35 10.17 34.18 -13.16
CA GLY A 35 8.85 34.34 -13.81
C GLY A 35 8.38 33.10 -14.58
N GLY A 36 7.25 32.44 -14.27
CA GLY A 36 6.22 32.74 -13.28
C GLY A 36 5.19 31.61 -13.10
N TYR A 37 4.47 31.72 -11.99
CA TYR A 37 3.12 31.24 -11.65
C TYR A 37 2.70 29.79 -11.94
N GLY A 38 3.02 28.94 -10.96
CA GLY A 38 2.18 27.88 -10.40
C GLY A 38 2.79 27.58 -9.03
N GLY A 39 2.06 27.70 -7.91
CA GLY A 39 2.64 27.76 -6.56
C GLY A 39 3.66 26.65 -6.26
N PHE A 40 4.95 27.02 -6.20
CA PHE A 40 6.06 26.16 -5.82
C PHE A 40 6.51 26.56 -4.41
N TYR A 41 6.19 25.76 -3.40
CA TYR A 41 6.80 25.89 -2.09
C TYR A 41 8.04 24.97 -2.04
N MET A 42 9.23 25.56 -2.05
CA MET A 42 10.51 24.86 -1.85
C MET A 42 11.10 25.33 -0.52
N TYR A 43 11.21 24.44 0.46
CA TYR A 43 11.87 24.70 1.72
C TYR A 43 13.28 24.05 1.72
N PRO A 44 14.30 24.74 2.22
CA PRO A 44 15.65 24.18 2.30
C PRO A 44 15.73 22.93 3.17
N THR A 45 14.74 22.63 4.02
CA THR A 45 14.67 21.42 4.85
C THR A 45 14.01 20.21 4.17
N ASP A 46 13.58 20.33 2.91
CA ASP A 46 12.90 19.29 2.13
C ASP A 46 13.74 18.05 1.79
N PHE A 47 14.95 17.92 2.32
CA PHE A 47 15.78 16.71 2.21
C PHE A 47 15.79 15.89 3.51
N LEU A 48 15.34 16.45 4.63
CA LEU A 48 15.44 15.81 5.95
C LEU A 48 14.46 14.64 6.11
N TRP A 49 13.42 14.58 5.26
CA TRP A 49 12.47 13.48 5.29
C TRP A 49 13.03 12.14 4.80
N TYR A 50 14.15 12.15 4.06
CA TYR A 50 14.86 10.92 3.70
C TYR A 50 15.29 10.09 4.92
N TRP A 51 15.41 10.74 6.09
CA TRP A 51 15.91 10.15 7.32
C TRP A 51 14.83 9.73 8.31
N ASP A 52 13.55 10.01 8.05
CA ASP A 52 12.49 9.52 8.93
C ASP A 52 11.86 8.23 8.38
N PRO A 53 12.00 7.11 9.12
CA PRO A 53 11.44 5.82 8.71
C PRO A 53 9.90 5.82 8.67
N TYR A 54 9.26 6.82 9.27
CA TYR A 54 7.81 6.93 9.38
C TYR A 54 7.18 7.87 8.34
N HIS A 55 7.92 8.34 7.32
CA HIS A 55 7.37 9.32 6.37
C HIS A 55 6.13 8.83 5.63
N TYR A 56 6.17 7.60 5.11
CA TYR A 56 5.02 7.00 4.45
C TYR A 56 3.86 6.76 5.41
N GLU A 57 4.15 6.40 6.66
CA GLU A 57 3.13 6.20 7.70
C GLU A 57 2.43 7.51 8.06
N ARG A 58 3.20 8.58 8.33
CA ARG A 58 2.65 9.90 8.68
C ARG A 58 1.81 10.46 7.55
N ARG A 59 2.28 10.33 6.32
CA ARG A 59 1.55 10.80 5.14
C ARG A 59 0.25 10.02 4.92
N ARG A 60 0.28 8.71 5.16
CA ARG A 60 -0.92 7.87 5.12
C ARG A 60 -1.92 8.21 6.21
N MET A 61 -1.45 8.49 7.43
CA MET A 61 -2.32 8.95 8.53
C MET A 61 -2.98 10.29 8.17
N ALA A 62 -2.23 11.22 7.56
CA ALA A 62 -2.80 12.47 7.06
C ALA A 62 -3.85 12.25 5.96
N GLN A 63 -3.66 11.28 5.06
CA GLN A 63 -4.66 10.93 4.03
C GLN A 63 -5.92 10.27 4.60
N LEU A 64 -5.81 9.53 5.71
CA LEU A 64 -6.95 8.83 6.33
C LEU A 64 -7.75 9.73 7.28
N TYR A 65 -7.09 10.67 7.96
CA TYR A 65 -7.69 11.45 9.04
C TYR A 65 -7.65 12.98 8.83
N GLY A 66 -7.15 13.47 7.69
CA GLY A 66 -7.01 14.90 7.41
C GLY A 66 -7.01 15.28 5.92
N GLU A 67 -6.71 16.54 5.63
CA GLU A 67 -6.51 17.05 4.27
C GLU A 67 -5.12 16.59 3.76
N PRO A 68 -5.04 15.84 2.65
CA PRO A 68 -3.76 15.41 2.12
C PRO A 68 -2.94 16.61 1.66
N GLU A 69 -1.79 16.85 2.29
CA GLU A 69 -0.91 17.92 1.84
C GLU A 69 -0.43 17.67 0.39
N PRO A 70 -0.46 18.69 -0.48
CA PRO A 70 0.02 18.57 -1.83
C PRO A 70 1.51 18.20 -1.82
N MET A 71 1.90 17.19 -2.62
CA MET A 71 3.30 16.79 -2.71
C MET A 71 4.19 17.94 -3.10
N ASN A 72 5.34 18.02 -2.45
CA ASN A 72 6.42 18.85 -2.94
C ASN A 72 7.04 18.24 -4.21
N PHE A 73 7.70 19.06 -5.03
CA PHE A 73 8.45 18.62 -6.20
C PHE A 73 9.44 17.49 -5.91
N PHE A 74 10.24 17.59 -4.84
CA PHE A 74 11.22 16.54 -4.51
C PHE A 74 10.55 15.23 -4.09
N GLU A 75 9.44 15.35 -3.37
CA GLU A 75 8.61 14.22 -2.99
C GLU A 75 7.96 13.57 -4.22
N ALA A 76 7.49 14.36 -5.17
CA ALA A 76 6.94 13.86 -6.43
C ALA A 76 8.01 13.18 -7.30
N VAL A 77 9.22 13.74 -7.41
CA VAL A 77 10.35 13.09 -8.11
C VAL A 77 10.74 11.79 -7.42
N PHE A 78 10.73 11.77 -6.09
CA PHE A 78 11.04 10.56 -5.35
C PHE A 78 9.94 9.51 -5.49
N SER A 79 8.67 9.90 -5.36
CA SER A 79 7.50 9.04 -5.57
C SER A 79 7.50 8.47 -7.00
N PHE A 80 7.87 9.29 -7.99
CA PHE A 80 8.09 8.84 -9.36
C PHE A 80 9.11 7.70 -9.43
N VAL A 81 10.29 7.82 -8.79
CA VAL A 81 11.36 6.82 -8.85
C VAL A 81 11.08 5.59 -7.96
N PHE A 82 10.73 5.79 -6.69
CA PHE A 82 10.67 4.75 -5.65
C PHE A 82 9.26 4.39 -5.24
N GLY A 83 8.35 5.37 -5.16
CA GLY A 83 6.92 5.15 -4.96
C GLY A 83 6.48 5.64 -3.60
N ASP A 84 5.24 5.34 -3.24
CA ASP A 84 4.62 5.81 -1.99
C ASP A 84 4.52 4.70 -0.93
N GLY A 85 5.16 3.55 -1.15
CA GLY A 85 5.16 2.42 -0.23
C GLY A 85 3.98 1.46 -0.42
N ASP A 86 3.77 0.57 0.56
CA ASP A 86 2.73 -0.46 0.51
C ASP A 86 1.35 0.11 0.87
N PRO A 87 0.39 0.16 -0.08
CA PRO A 87 -0.97 0.64 0.21
C PRO A 87 -1.72 -0.27 1.20
N ASN A 88 -1.21 -1.47 1.49
CA ASN A 88 -1.84 -2.50 2.32
C ASN A 88 -1.02 -2.85 3.58
N GLN A 89 -0.09 -2.00 4.04
CA GLN A 89 0.73 -2.30 5.24
C GLN A 89 -0.08 -2.63 6.52
N PHE A 90 -1.25 -2.00 6.70
CA PHE A 90 -2.17 -2.25 7.81
C PHE A 90 -3.41 -3.07 7.40
N SER A 91 -3.35 -3.70 6.22
CA SER A 91 -4.47 -4.45 5.67
C SER A 91 -4.84 -5.65 6.55
N GLU A 92 -3.84 -6.32 7.13
CA GLU A 92 -4.07 -7.46 8.00
C GLU A 92 -4.82 -7.05 9.27
N GLN A 93 -4.35 -6.01 9.96
CA GLN A 93 -5.04 -5.48 11.13
C GLN A 93 -6.47 -5.04 10.79
N SER A 94 -6.62 -4.28 9.69
CA SER A 94 -7.93 -3.81 9.21
C SER A 94 -8.86 -4.99 8.87
N ARG A 95 -8.32 -6.07 8.30
CA ARG A 95 -9.05 -7.32 7.99
C ARG A 95 -9.55 -7.97 9.27
N TRP A 96 -8.72 -8.12 10.28
CA TRP A 96 -9.13 -8.73 11.54
C TRP A 96 -10.14 -7.90 12.32
N GLU A 97 -9.97 -6.58 12.33
CA GLU A 97 -10.96 -5.66 12.89
C GLU A 97 -12.31 -5.75 12.15
N LEU A 98 -12.29 -5.93 10.83
CA LEU A 98 -13.48 -6.15 10.02
C LEU A 98 -14.15 -7.50 10.32
N VAL A 99 -13.38 -8.58 10.43
CA VAL A 99 -13.87 -9.92 10.80
C VAL A 99 -14.51 -9.89 12.20
N GLY A 100 -13.83 -9.30 13.18
CA GLY A 100 -14.36 -9.18 14.54
C GLY A 100 -15.65 -8.36 14.59
N ARG A 101 -15.71 -7.24 13.87
CA ARG A 101 -16.94 -6.44 13.73
C ARG A 101 -18.07 -7.22 13.08
N MET A 102 -17.78 -7.95 12.00
CA MET A 102 -18.77 -8.79 11.32
C MET A 102 -19.33 -9.87 12.26
N ILE A 103 -18.47 -10.61 12.98
CA ILE A 103 -18.89 -11.67 13.90
C ILE A 103 -19.75 -11.08 15.02
N ARG A 104 -19.31 -9.95 15.58
CA ARG A 104 -20.07 -9.22 16.61
C ARG A 104 -21.42 -8.75 16.09
N ALA A 105 -21.46 -8.17 14.90
CA ALA A 105 -22.68 -7.72 14.22
C ALA A 105 -23.68 -8.88 14.03
N ARG A 106 -23.18 -10.10 13.82
CA ARG A 106 -23.98 -11.33 13.70
C ARG A 106 -24.34 -11.99 15.04
N GLY A 107 -23.94 -11.43 16.19
CA GLY A 107 -24.22 -11.99 17.52
C GLY A 107 -23.31 -13.15 17.92
N GLY A 108 -22.11 -13.24 17.34
CA GLY A 108 -21.11 -14.23 17.74
C GLY A 108 -21.41 -15.67 17.31
N VAL A 109 -22.29 -15.88 16.33
CA VAL A 109 -22.44 -17.15 15.61
C VAL A 109 -22.44 -16.87 14.12
N VAL A 110 -21.55 -17.52 13.38
CA VAL A 110 -21.39 -17.31 11.93
C VAL A 110 -21.15 -18.63 11.21
N THR A 111 -21.41 -18.67 9.91
CA THR A 111 -21.08 -19.81 9.05
C THR A 111 -19.79 -19.57 8.26
N ALA A 112 -19.18 -20.62 7.71
CA ALA A 112 -18.00 -20.50 6.85
C ALA A 112 -18.25 -19.56 5.66
N GLU A 113 -19.43 -19.67 5.05
CA GLU A 113 -19.85 -18.86 3.91
C GLU A 113 -19.92 -17.38 4.29
N GLN A 114 -20.37 -17.04 5.50
CA GLN A 114 -20.42 -15.65 5.96
C GLN A 114 -19.01 -15.07 6.15
N LEU A 115 -18.05 -15.86 6.63
CA LEU A 115 -16.67 -15.45 6.88
C LEU A 115 -15.85 -15.31 5.60
N ALA A 116 -16.17 -16.11 4.58
CA ALA A 116 -15.41 -16.20 3.33
C ALA A 116 -15.05 -14.84 2.66
N PRO A 117 -15.95 -13.86 2.53
CA PRO A 117 -15.64 -12.57 1.88
C PRO A 117 -14.56 -11.73 2.58
N TYR A 118 -14.19 -12.10 3.81
CA TYR A 118 -13.25 -11.36 4.64
C TYR A 118 -11.89 -12.05 4.76
N LEU A 119 -11.75 -13.26 4.21
CA LEU A 119 -10.59 -14.13 4.41
C LEU A 119 -9.83 -14.39 3.11
N ASN A 120 -8.68 -15.06 3.23
CA ASN A 120 -7.82 -15.33 2.09
C ASN A 120 -8.17 -16.66 1.41
N LEU A 121 -9.22 -16.63 0.61
CA LEU A 121 -9.76 -17.81 -0.06
C LEU A 121 -8.74 -18.48 -1.00
N ILE A 122 -7.93 -17.69 -1.72
CA ILE A 122 -7.02 -18.22 -2.75
C ILE A 122 -5.72 -18.78 -2.15
N GLY A 123 -5.21 -18.18 -1.07
CA GLY A 123 -4.02 -18.69 -0.39
C GLY A 123 -4.22 -20.12 0.11
N ASP A 124 -5.38 -20.37 0.72
CA ASP A 124 -5.73 -21.66 1.28
C ASP A 124 -6.06 -22.68 0.17
N ALA A 125 -6.84 -22.28 -0.84
CA ALA A 125 -7.15 -23.08 -2.04
C ALA A 125 -5.91 -23.53 -2.84
N ARG A 126 -4.91 -22.65 -3.03
CA ARG A 126 -3.65 -23.00 -3.72
C ARG A 126 -2.79 -23.95 -2.90
N SER A 127 -2.86 -23.88 -1.58
CA SER A 127 -2.14 -24.78 -0.68
C SER A 127 -2.81 -26.16 -0.58
N SER A 128 -4.14 -26.22 -0.73
CA SER A 128 -4.94 -27.45 -0.66
C SER A 128 -5.26 -28.08 -2.03
N GLY A 129 -4.95 -27.38 -3.14
CA GLY A 129 -5.18 -27.87 -4.51
C GLY A 129 -6.66 -27.90 -4.93
N ARG A 130 -7.52 -27.10 -4.30
CA ARG A 130 -8.98 -27.11 -4.47
C ARG A 130 -9.54 -25.71 -4.70
N SER A 131 -10.74 -25.59 -5.28
CA SER A 131 -11.36 -24.28 -5.59
C SER A 131 -11.89 -23.58 -4.33
N PRO A 132 -11.75 -22.24 -4.19
CA PRO A 132 -11.88 -21.56 -2.91
C PRO A 132 -13.28 -21.49 -2.31
N LEU A 133 -14.33 -21.44 -3.11
CA LEU A 133 -15.74 -21.59 -2.74
C LEU A 133 -16.56 -21.74 -4.03
N VAL A 134 -17.39 -22.77 -4.11
CA VAL A 134 -18.45 -22.88 -5.12
C VAL A 134 -19.75 -23.00 -4.35
N LEU A 135 -20.52 -21.92 -4.25
CA LEU A 135 -21.88 -21.99 -3.71
C LEU A 135 -22.81 -22.56 -4.79
N GLU A 136 -23.74 -23.44 -4.41
CA GLU A 136 -24.72 -23.97 -5.36
C GLU A 136 -25.49 -22.83 -6.05
N PRO A 137 -25.53 -22.78 -7.39
CA PRO A 137 -26.35 -21.80 -8.09
C PRO A 137 -27.84 -22.10 -7.88
N ALA A 138 -28.68 -21.05 -7.87
CA ALA A 138 -30.14 -21.16 -7.74
C ALA A 138 -30.82 -21.97 -8.86
N SER A 139 -30.12 -22.22 -9.96
CA SER A 139 -30.58 -23.05 -11.07
C SER A 139 -30.04 -24.47 -10.89
N GLY A 140 -30.91 -25.41 -10.53
CA GLY A 140 -30.61 -26.80 -10.13
C GLY A 140 -29.90 -27.66 -11.17
N GLY A 141 -28.66 -27.34 -11.49
CA GLY A 141 -27.71 -28.23 -12.14
C GLY A 141 -27.10 -29.18 -11.11
N THR A 142 -27.00 -30.46 -11.48
CA THR A 142 -26.24 -31.48 -10.75
C THR A 142 -24.77 -31.09 -10.71
N VAL A 143 -24.36 -30.39 -9.65
CA VAL A 143 -22.96 -30.15 -9.33
C VAL A 143 -22.65 -31.09 -8.17
N GLU A 144 -21.64 -31.94 -8.33
CA GLU A 144 -21.11 -32.78 -7.27
C GLU A 144 -20.97 -31.95 -5.99
N THR A 145 -21.39 -32.52 -4.85
CA THR A 145 -21.24 -31.98 -3.50
C THR A 145 -19.76 -31.72 -3.25
N THR A 146 -19.27 -30.59 -3.74
CA THR A 146 -17.87 -30.24 -3.68
C THR A 146 -17.67 -29.76 -2.25
N VAL A 147 -17.16 -30.65 -1.41
CA VAL A 147 -16.83 -30.42 -0.01
C VAL A 147 -16.14 -29.05 0.09
N MET A 148 -16.82 -28.08 0.70
CA MET A 148 -16.23 -26.78 0.96
C MET A 148 -15.03 -27.00 1.87
N ASP A 149 -13.86 -26.53 1.45
CA ASP A 149 -12.69 -26.49 2.31
C ASP A 149 -12.89 -25.34 3.30
N GLU A 150 -13.54 -25.62 4.44
CA GLU A 150 -13.73 -24.65 5.53
C GLU A 150 -12.43 -24.42 6.33
N GLY A 151 -11.28 -24.94 5.85
CA GLY A 151 -9.97 -24.80 6.50
C GLY A 151 -9.54 -23.34 6.74
N PHE A 152 -10.00 -22.42 5.90
CA PHE A 152 -9.76 -20.98 6.07
C PHE A 152 -10.36 -20.40 7.37
N VAL A 153 -11.33 -21.08 7.99
CA VAL A 153 -11.97 -20.64 9.24
C VAL A 153 -11.07 -20.90 10.46
N LEU A 154 -10.12 -21.83 10.38
CA LEU A 154 -9.26 -22.21 11.51
C LEU A 154 -8.48 -21.03 12.09
N GLU A 155 -7.97 -20.15 11.23
CA GLU A 155 -7.24 -18.95 11.67
C GLU A 155 -8.15 -18.02 12.51
N VAL A 156 -9.43 -17.91 12.12
CA VAL A 156 -10.44 -17.12 12.84
C VAL A 156 -10.73 -17.74 14.21
N LEU A 157 -10.90 -19.06 14.27
CA LEU A 157 -11.15 -19.78 15.52
C LEU A 157 -10.00 -19.59 16.51
N GLN A 158 -8.76 -19.72 16.04
CA GLN A 158 -7.58 -19.53 16.89
C GLN A 158 -7.46 -18.09 17.39
N ARG A 159 -7.78 -17.10 16.54
CA ARG A 159 -7.58 -15.68 16.88
C ARG A 159 -8.66 -15.12 17.80
N PHE A 160 -9.89 -15.59 17.67
CA PHE A 160 -11.04 -15.10 18.45
C PHE A 160 -11.59 -16.10 19.47
N ASP A 161 -10.84 -17.18 19.74
CA ASP A 161 -11.21 -18.25 20.68
C ASP A 161 -12.60 -18.84 20.37
N GLY A 162 -12.80 -19.16 19.10
CA GLY A 162 -14.06 -19.70 18.58
C GLY A 162 -14.10 -21.22 18.60
N THR A 163 -15.31 -21.78 18.71
CA THR A 163 -15.54 -23.24 18.69
C THR A 163 -16.50 -23.63 17.56
N PRO A 164 -16.22 -24.72 16.82
CA PRO A 164 -17.16 -25.28 15.87
C PRO A 164 -18.28 -26.03 16.61
N GLU A 165 -19.51 -25.79 16.19
CA GLU A 165 -20.72 -26.46 16.68
C GLU A 165 -21.47 -27.07 15.49
N VAL A 166 -21.94 -28.30 15.64
CA VAL A 166 -22.71 -28.99 14.59
C VAL A 166 -24.18 -29.00 14.99
N ASP A 167 -25.06 -28.82 14.02
CA ASP A 167 -26.51 -28.91 14.18
C ASP A 167 -27.04 -30.30 13.79
N ASP A 168 -28.30 -30.58 14.13
CA ASP A 168 -28.93 -31.89 13.89
C ASP A 168 -28.96 -32.26 12.40
N ASP A 169 -28.95 -31.26 11.52
CA ASP A 169 -28.89 -31.41 10.06
C ASP A 169 -27.46 -31.60 9.52
N GLY A 170 -26.45 -31.73 10.38
CA GLY A 170 -25.04 -31.88 9.99
C GLY A 170 -24.37 -30.60 9.51
N ASN A 171 -25.01 -29.44 9.67
CA ASN A 171 -24.44 -28.14 9.34
C ASN A 171 -23.46 -27.68 10.42
N ILE A 172 -22.31 -27.15 10.00
CA ILE A 172 -21.29 -26.58 10.89
C ILE A 172 -21.52 -25.08 11.07
N PHE A 173 -21.50 -24.63 12.31
CA PHE A 173 -21.56 -23.24 12.75
C PHE A 173 -20.36 -22.92 13.63
N TYR A 174 -19.92 -21.66 13.63
CA TYR A 174 -18.80 -21.22 14.44
C TYR A 174 -19.26 -20.20 15.47
N SER A 175 -18.99 -20.53 16.73
CA SER A 175 -19.45 -19.84 17.92
C SER A 175 -18.28 -19.06 18.51
N PHE A 176 -18.45 -17.76 18.77
CA PHE A 176 -17.42 -16.86 19.28
C PHE A 176 -17.89 -16.17 20.57
N PRO A 177 -17.84 -16.86 21.73
CA PRO A 177 -18.36 -16.32 22.98
C PRO A 177 -17.69 -15.01 23.40
N ALA A 178 -16.38 -14.89 23.20
CA ALA A 178 -15.60 -13.70 23.56
C ALA A 178 -16.07 -12.42 22.83
N LEU A 179 -16.65 -12.57 21.63
CA LEU A 179 -17.13 -11.44 20.81
C LEU A 179 -18.59 -11.06 21.09
N ARG A 180 -19.31 -11.81 21.94
CA ARG A 180 -20.69 -11.51 22.37
C ARG A 180 -20.77 -10.46 23.47
N THR A 181 -19.65 -10.19 24.14
CA THR A 181 -19.58 -9.23 25.25
C THR A 181 -19.27 -7.83 24.73
N THR A 182 -20.06 -6.83 25.12
CA THR A 182 -19.82 -5.41 24.78
C THR A 182 -20.09 -4.51 25.97
N ALA A 183 -19.24 -3.50 26.10
CA ALA A 183 -19.45 -2.38 27.00
C ALA A 183 -20.31 -1.33 26.29
N GLY A 184 -21.63 -1.37 26.52
CA GLY A 184 -22.60 -0.39 26.00
C GLY A 184 -23.50 -0.93 24.90
N GLY A 185 -24.81 -1.02 25.19
CA GLY A 185 -25.81 -1.70 24.36
C GLY A 185 -26.21 -1.04 23.04
N GLY A 186 -25.46 -0.05 22.54
CA GLY A 186 -25.80 0.72 21.32
C GLY A 186 -24.93 0.46 20.10
N ALA A 187 -23.78 -0.21 20.24
CA ALA A 187 -22.78 -0.34 19.16
C ALA A 187 -23.17 -1.37 18.05
N PHE A 188 -24.11 -2.26 18.31
CA PHE A 188 -24.38 -3.43 17.45
C PHE A 188 -25.16 -3.13 16.17
N SER A 189 -26.24 -2.35 16.27
CA SER A 189 -27.09 -2.03 15.13
C SER A 189 -26.38 -1.12 14.12
N SER A 190 -25.45 -0.28 14.58
CA SER A 190 -24.55 0.49 13.72
C SER A 190 -23.49 -0.38 13.02
N ASP A 191 -22.96 -1.41 13.68
CA ASP A 191 -21.95 -2.30 13.09
C ASP A 191 -22.54 -3.13 11.94
N LEU A 192 -23.78 -3.62 12.07
CA LEU A 192 -24.49 -4.36 10.99
C LEU A 192 -24.68 -3.53 9.71
N GLN A 193 -24.99 -2.24 9.83
CA GLN A 193 -25.27 -1.37 8.67
C GLN A 193 -23.98 -0.85 8.02
N ASN A 194 -22.90 -0.68 8.80
CA ASN A 194 -21.65 -0.08 8.33
C ASN A 194 -20.55 -1.09 8.00
N THR A 195 -20.78 -2.40 8.14
CA THR A 195 -19.77 -3.41 7.78
C THR A 195 -19.75 -3.61 6.25
N PRO A 196 -18.62 -3.33 5.57
CA PRO A 196 -18.43 -3.66 4.16
C PRO A 196 -18.76 -5.12 3.85
N ARG A 197 -19.33 -5.40 2.67
CA ARG A 197 -19.74 -6.77 2.28
C ARG A 197 -18.57 -7.74 2.05
N ALA A 198 -17.39 -7.21 1.77
CA ALA A 198 -16.17 -7.98 1.53
C ALA A 198 -14.95 -7.15 1.93
N PHE A 199 -13.85 -7.82 2.26
CA PHE A 199 -12.56 -7.18 2.46
C PHE A 199 -11.87 -6.95 1.10
N VAL A 200 -11.61 -5.69 0.74
CA VAL A 200 -10.96 -5.33 -0.54
C VAL A 200 -9.61 -4.68 -0.26
N MET A 201 -8.55 -5.30 -0.77
CA MET A 201 -7.19 -4.74 -0.74
C MET A 201 -7.03 -3.70 -1.83
N ARG A 202 -6.18 -2.69 -1.60
CA ARG A 202 -5.95 -1.61 -2.57
C ARG A 202 -4.82 -1.96 -3.54
N ASN A 203 -4.96 -1.59 -4.80
CA ASN A 203 -3.92 -1.78 -5.81
C ASN A 203 -2.73 -0.86 -5.56
N TRP A 204 -1.53 -1.35 -5.90
CA TRP A 204 -0.31 -0.57 -5.95
C TRP A 204 -0.39 0.44 -7.08
N LYS A 205 -0.49 1.72 -6.72
CA LYS A 205 -0.39 2.83 -7.66
C LYS A 205 1.06 3.02 -8.10
N PHE A 206 1.25 3.57 -9.29
CA PHE A 206 2.60 3.93 -9.75
C PHE A 206 3.19 5.05 -8.88
N SER A 207 2.38 6.07 -8.63
CA SER A 207 2.68 7.20 -7.76
C SER A 207 1.37 7.91 -7.42
N GLU A 208 1.31 8.49 -6.23
CA GLU A 208 0.24 9.38 -5.78
C GLU A 208 0.43 10.82 -6.27
N ALA A 209 1.52 11.10 -6.99
CA ALA A 209 1.85 12.45 -7.44
C ALA A 209 0.86 12.90 -8.51
N GLN A 210 0.61 14.20 -8.55
CA GLN A 210 -0.31 14.74 -9.55
C GLN A 210 0.25 14.52 -10.96
N PRO A 211 -0.62 14.33 -11.99
CA PRO A 211 -0.16 14.07 -13.35
C PRO A 211 0.85 15.10 -13.88
N GLY A 212 0.66 16.39 -13.55
CA GLY A 212 1.59 17.45 -13.92
C GLY A 212 2.97 17.31 -13.27
N GLN A 213 3.02 16.83 -12.02
CA GLN A 213 4.28 16.58 -11.30
C GLN A 213 5.03 15.37 -11.88
N LEU A 214 4.29 14.31 -12.23
CA LEU A 214 4.85 13.14 -12.91
C LEU A 214 5.44 13.51 -14.28
N MET A 215 4.71 14.31 -15.06
CA MET A 215 5.19 14.81 -16.35
C MET A 215 6.47 15.64 -16.17
N MET A 216 6.51 16.54 -15.18
CA MET A 216 7.69 17.36 -14.91
C MET A 216 8.89 16.52 -14.47
N ALA A 217 8.68 15.55 -13.56
CA ALA A 217 9.74 14.64 -13.13
C ALA A 217 10.30 13.82 -14.30
N GLY A 218 9.41 13.32 -15.18
CA GLY A 218 9.79 12.61 -16.39
C GLY A 218 10.56 13.48 -17.38
N LEU A 219 10.07 14.69 -17.68
CA LEU A 219 10.73 15.65 -18.58
C LEU A 219 12.11 16.04 -18.05
N LEU A 220 12.22 16.33 -16.76
CA LEU A 220 13.48 16.73 -16.14
C LEU A 220 14.48 15.56 -16.10
N GLY A 221 14.01 14.35 -15.82
CA GLY A 221 14.82 13.13 -15.95
C GLY A 221 15.31 12.91 -17.39
N ALA A 222 14.44 13.13 -18.38
CA ALA A 222 14.77 12.93 -19.79
C ALA A 222 15.79 13.96 -20.26
N ALA A 223 15.61 15.23 -19.86
CA ALA A 223 16.59 16.29 -20.08
C ALA A 223 17.95 15.95 -19.44
N ASN A 224 17.97 15.39 -18.23
CA ASN A 224 19.22 14.94 -17.60
C ASN A 224 19.89 13.82 -18.41
N LEU A 225 19.14 12.79 -18.82
CA LEU A 225 19.67 11.67 -19.60
C LEU A 225 20.25 12.14 -20.95
N VAL A 226 19.53 12.99 -21.68
CA VAL A 226 20.02 13.59 -22.93
C VAL A 226 21.30 14.38 -22.67
N GLY A 227 21.33 15.21 -21.64
CA GLY A 227 22.52 15.97 -21.26
C GLY A 227 23.72 15.06 -20.98
N VAL A 228 23.53 13.97 -20.24
CA VAL A 228 24.60 13.01 -19.93
C VAL A 228 25.10 12.32 -21.19
N VAL A 229 24.22 11.90 -22.10
CA VAL A 229 24.61 11.28 -23.38
C VAL A 229 25.41 12.24 -24.25
N LEU A 230 24.95 13.50 -24.38
CA LEU A 230 25.68 14.53 -25.13
C LEU A 230 27.05 14.81 -24.51
N LEU A 231 27.11 14.91 -23.18
CA LEU A 231 28.35 15.10 -22.44
C LEU A 231 29.32 13.94 -22.68
N GLY A 232 28.84 12.69 -22.71
CA GLY A 232 29.65 11.52 -23.07
C GLY A 232 30.25 11.60 -24.47
N GLY A 233 29.46 12.07 -25.44
CA GLY A 233 29.94 12.32 -26.80
C GLY A 233 31.05 13.39 -26.84
N VAL A 234 30.93 14.44 -26.03
CA VAL A 234 31.95 15.48 -25.93
C VAL A 234 33.22 14.98 -25.22
N LEU A 235 33.08 14.31 -24.09
CA LEU A 235 34.17 13.84 -23.24
C LEU A 235 34.99 12.71 -23.88
N SER A 236 34.38 11.90 -24.73
CA SER A 236 35.07 10.82 -25.44
C SER A 236 36.03 11.31 -26.53
N ASN A 237 35.98 12.59 -26.91
CA ASN A 237 36.84 13.17 -27.92
C ASN A 237 38.13 13.78 -27.31
N PRO A 238 39.31 13.14 -27.45
CA PRO A 238 40.55 13.61 -26.83
C PRO A 238 41.01 14.97 -27.37
N THR A 239 40.69 15.26 -28.63
CA THR A 239 41.00 16.55 -29.28
C THR A 239 40.19 17.70 -28.67
N THR A 240 38.92 17.47 -28.36
CA THR A 240 38.05 18.44 -27.68
C THR A 240 38.55 18.73 -26.27
N MET A 241 38.93 17.68 -25.52
CA MET A 241 39.49 17.84 -24.17
C MET A 241 40.81 18.60 -24.17
N ALA A 242 41.71 18.32 -25.12
CA ALA A 242 42.96 19.06 -25.27
C ALA A 242 42.72 20.55 -25.61
N LYS A 243 41.79 20.83 -26.54
CA LYS A 243 41.41 22.21 -26.90
C LYS A 243 40.84 22.98 -25.71
N ILE A 244 40.00 22.34 -24.89
CA ILE A 244 39.44 22.96 -23.69
C ILE A 244 40.53 23.24 -22.66
N MET A 245 41.42 22.28 -22.41
CA MET A 245 42.51 22.45 -21.45
C MET A 245 43.49 23.56 -21.90
N TYR A 246 43.72 23.68 -23.21
CA TYR A 246 44.49 24.78 -23.79
C TYR A 246 43.74 26.13 -23.71
N ALA A 247 42.44 26.17 -24.04
CA ALA A 247 41.66 27.40 -24.09
C ALA A 247 41.40 28.02 -22.71
N TYR A 248 41.15 27.20 -21.68
CA TYR A 248 40.88 27.69 -20.33
C TYR A 248 42.12 27.73 -19.43
N GLY A 249 43.17 26.97 -19.78
CA GLY A 249 44.31 26.74 -18.89
C GLY A 249 43.98 25.68 -17.84
N LYS A 250 44.94 24.80 -17.57
CA LYS A 250 44.79 23.58 -16.76
C LYS A 250 44.24 23.80 -15.33
N ASN A 251 44.48 24.97 -14.75
CA ASN A 251 44.11 25.30 -13.36
C ASN A 251 42.99 26.35 -13.25
N SER A 252 42.22 26.53 -14.31
CA SER A 252 41.08 27.46 -14.30
C SER A 252 39.81 26.78 -13.78
N GLY A 253 38.91 27.57 -13.18
CA GLY A 253 37.60 27.07 -12.71
C GLY A 253 36.83 26.26 -13.76
N PRO A 254 36.75 26.69 -15.05
CA PRO A 254 36.11 25.92 -16.10
C PRO A 254 36.75 24.56 -16.39
N ALA A 255 38.08 24.49 -16.40
CA ALA A 255 38.80 23.23 -16.59
C ALA A 255 38.53 22.26 -15.41
N THR A 256 38.45 22.79 -14.19
CA THR A 256 38.08 22.00 -13.01
C THR A 256 36.67 21.41 -13.14
N ILE A 257 35.66 22.20 -13.49
CA ILE A 257 34.27 21.72 -13.65
C ILE A 257 34.19 20.59 -14.68
N ILE A 258 34.84 20.75 -15.84
CA ILE A 258 34.84 19.74 -16.90
C ILE A 258 35.57 18.48 -16.44
N SER A 259 36.70 18.62 -15.74
CA SER A 259 37.43 17.47 -15.19
C SER A 259 36.63 16.70 -14.13
N THR A 260 35.88 17.42 -13.27
CA THR A 260 34.98 16.80 -12.30
C THR A 260 33.82 16.08 -12.99
N ALA A 261 33.24 16.68 -14.03
CA ALA A 261 32.20 16.04 -14.83
C ALA A 261 32.72 14.77 -15.54
N ALA A 262 33.95 14.81 -16.05
CA ALA A 262 34.60 13.65 -16.65
C ALA A 262 34.86 12.53 -15.64
N PHE A 263 35.36 12.89 -14.45
CA PHE A 263 35.58 11.93 -13.36
C PHE A 263 34.28 11.29 -12.89
N LEU A 264 33.21 12.06 -12.75
CA LEU A 264 31.89 11.58 -12.30
C LEU A 264 31.06 10.96 -13.42
N TYR A 265 31.50 11.01 -14.68
CA TYR A 265 30.71 10.56 -15.84
C TYR A 265 30.12 9.14 -15.69
N PRO A 266 30.89 8.12 -15.23
CA PRO A 266 30.33 6.78 -15.00
C PRO A 266 29.17 6.79 -13.98
N ALA A 267 29.28 7.59 -12.92
CA ALA A 267 28.22 7.73 -11.92
C ALA A 267 27.02 8.52 -12.47
N LEU A 268 27.26 9.56 -13.29
CA LEU A 268 26.19 10.36 -13.92
C LEU A 268 25.35 9.50 -14.87
N ILE A 269 25.98 8.66 -15.69
CA ILE A 269 25.24 7.78 -16.60
C ILE A 269 24.52 6.66 -15.85
N ALA A 270 25.17 6.06 -14.85
CA ALA A 270 24.51 5.07 -14.00
C ALA A 270 23.28 5.67 -13.31
N TYR A 271 23.38 6.88 -12.77
CA TYR A 271 22.27 7.60 -12.16
C TYR A 271 21.15 7.92 -13.17
N ALA A 272 21.48 8.47 -14.34
CA ALA A 272 20.50 8.84 -15.35
C ALA A 272 19.74 7.62 -15.90
N VAL A 273 20.43 6.48 -16.08
CA VAL A 273 19.79 5.22 -16.47
C VAL A 273 18.93 4.67 -15.33
N ALA A 274 19.44 4.64 -14.10
CA ALA A 274 18.71 4.14 -12.93
C ALA A 274 17.42 4.93 -12.67
N PHE A 275 17.42 6.24 -12.92
CA PHE A 275 16.25 7.11 -12.78
C PHE A 275 15.03 6.62 -13.58
N PHE A 276 15.25 5.92 -14.70
CA PHE A 276 14.18 5.32 -15.51
C PHE A 276 14.07 3.81 -15.32
N ALA A 277 15.19 3.11 -15.15
CA ALA A 277 15.20 1.66 -14.98
C ALA A 277 14.48 1.23 -13.70
N VAL A 278 14.71 1.93 -12.58
CA VAL A 278 14.08 1.62 -11.29
C VAL A 278 12.54 1.72 -11.36
N PRO A 279 11.93 2.86 -11.76
CA PRO A 279 10.47 2.94 -11.84
C PRO A 279 9.88 2.02 -12.89
N PHE A 280 10.60 1.72 -13.98
CA PHE A 280 10.16 0.74 -14.98
C PHE A 280 10.07 -0.68 -14.41
N LEU A 281 11.14 -1.15 -13.75
CA LEU A 281 11.16 -2.46 -13.11
C LEU A 281 10.09 -2.56 -12.00
N ARG A 282 9.96 -1.51 -11.20
CA ARG A 282 8.92 -1.40 -10.19
C ARG A 282 7.52 -1.47 -10.80
N MET A 283 7.27 -0.76 -11.90
CA MET A 283 5.98 -0.81 -12.60
C MET A 283 5.62 -2.23 -13.03
N MET A 284 6.58 -2.99 -13.56
CA MET A 284 6.36 -4.41 -13.90
C MET A 284 6.04 -5.26 -12.67
N TRP A 285 6.72 -5.03 -11.55
CA TRP A 285 6.47 -5.75 -10.31
C TRP A 285 5.10 -5.42 -9.72
N ASN A 286 4.75 -4.13 -9.69
CA ASN A 286 3.45 -3.64 -9.24
C ASN A 286 2.32 -4.21 -10.11
N ALA A 287 2.50 -4.29 -11.42
CA ALA A 287 1.51 -4.89 -12.32
C ALA A 287 1.24 -6.37 -11.99
N ARG A 288 2.31 -7.16 -11.75
CA ARG A 288 2.17 -8.57 -11.34
C ARG A 288 1.50 -8.69 -9.98
N ARG A 289 1.86 -7.83 -9.02
CA ARG A 289 1.28 -7.83 -7.67
C ARG A 289 -0.19 -7.44 -7.71
N ASN A 290 -0.55 -6.42 -8.50
CA ASN A 290 -1.93 -6.00 -8.69
C ASN A 290 -2.76 -7.11 -9.30
N ALA A 291 -2.28 -7.81 -10.33
CA ALA A 291 -3.01 -8.95 -10.90
C ALA A 291 -3.31 -10.05 -9.86
N GLN A 292 -2.40 -10.30 -8.92
CA GLN A 292 -2.64 -11.24 -7.82
C GLN A 292 -3.69 -10.70 -6.82
N LEU A 293 -3.56 -9.43 -6.43
CA LEU A 293 -4.50 -8.76 -5.52
C LEU A 293 -5.90 -8.66 -6.12
N ASP A 294 -5.99 -8.41 -7.42
CA ASP A 294 -7.25 -8.32 -8.16
C ASP A 294 -7.96 -9.67 -8.15
N ALA A 295 -7.24 -10.76 -8.43
CA ALA A 295 -7.81 -12.11 -8.34
C ALA A 295 -8.30 -12.44 -6.92
N GLU A 296 -7.55 -12.07 -5.87
CA GLU A 296 -7.98 -12.26 -4.48
C GLU A 296 -9.20 -11.43 -4.12
N ASN A 297 -9.24 -10.17 -4.55
CA ASN A 297 -10.38 -9.29 -4.32
C ASN A 297 -11.62 -9.78 -5.08
N GLU A 298 -11.46 -10.23 -6.32
CA GLU A 298 -12.52 -10.82 -7.14
C GLU A 298 -13.13 -12.03 -6.44
N ALA A 299 -12.32 -12.98 -5.96
CA ALA A 299 -12.82 -14.14 -5.21
C ALA A 299 -13.60 -13.74 -3.93
N ARG A 300 -13.15 -12.71 -3.20
CA ARG A 300 -13.87 -12.20 -2.02
C ARG A 300 -15.20 -11.53 -2.38
N LEU A 301 -15.25 -10.81 -3.51
CA LEU A 301 -16.46 -10.18 -4.03
C LEU A 301 -17.45 -11.22 -4.57
N GLU A 302 -16.96 -12.25 -5.26
CA GLU A 302 -17.76 -13.38 -5.71
C GLU A 302 -18.36 -14.13 -4.53
N ALA A 303 -17.58 -14.41 -3.47
CA ALA A 303 -18.11 -15.00 -2.25
C ALA A 303 -19.21 -14.14 -1.63
N ALA A 304 -19.03 -12.81 -1.57
CA ALA A 304 -20.06 -11.89 -1.07
C ALA A 304 -21.32 -11.89 -1.95
N ALA A 305 -21.17 -11.93 -3.27
CA ALA A 305 -22.27 -11.99 -4.22
C ALA A 305 -23.03 -13.32 -4.15
N ALA A 306 -22.31 -14.42 -3.92
CA ALA A 306 -22.87 -15.75 -3.81
C ALA A 306 -23.73 -15.89 -2.53
N ILE A 307 -23.35 -15.24 -1.43
CA ILE A 307 -24.19 -15.15 -0.22
C ILE A 307 -25.48 -14.36 -0.50
N ALA A 308 -25.38 -13.26 -1.25
CA ALA A 308 -26.54 -12.43 -1.59
C ALA A 308 -27.55 -13.16 -2.50
N ASN A 309 -27.06 -14.06 -3.36
CA ASN A 309 -27.87 -14.85 -4.29
C ASN A 309 -27.98 -16.33 -3.88
N ALA A 310 -27.82 -16.62 -2.58
CA ALA A 310 -27.75 -17.97 -2.05
C ALA A 310 -29.01 -18.80 -2.36
N GLY A 311 -28.81 -20.06 -2.77
CA GLY A 311 -29.90 -21.02 -2.98
C GLY A 311 -30.65 -21.39 -1.69
N PRO A 312 -31.73 -22.18 -1.77
CA PRO A 312 -32.58 -22.53 -0.62
C PRO A 312 -31.82 -23.19 0.55
N ALA A 313 -30.87 -24.08 0.25
CA ALA A 313 -30.06 -24.76 1.26
C ALA A 313 -29.14 -23.78 2.00
N THR A 314 -28.35 -22.97 1.29
CA THR A 314 -27.46 -21.98 1.91
C THR A 314 -28.24 -20.89 2.63
N SER A 315 -29.34 -20.39 2.08
CA SER A 315 -30.18 -19.38 2.74
C SER A 315 -30.81 -19.90 4.05
N SER A 316 -31.26 -21.16 4.09
CA SER A 316 -31.72 -21.78 5.34
C SER A 316 -30.61 -21.96 6.38
N LYS A 317 -29.40 -22.37 5.97
CA LYS A 317 -28.21 -22.42 6.85
C LYS A 317 -27.90 -21.05 7.44
N LEU A 318 -27.93 -19.98 6.63
CA LEU A 318 -27.70 -18.60 7.06
C LEU A 318 -28.77 -18.09 8.05
N GLN A 319 -30.05 -18.42 7.83
CA GLN A 319 -31.14 -18.04 8.73
C GLN A 319 -31.03 -18.76 10.08
N ARG A 320 -30.62 -20.04 10.10
CA ARG A 320 -30.40 -20.79 11.34
C ARG A 320 -29.24 -20.24 12.15
N ALA A 321 -28.15 -19.82 11.50
CA ALA A 321 -27.06 -19.14 12.19
C ALA A 321 -27.56 -17.87 12.92
N GLU A 322 -28.44 -17.11 12.28
CA GLU A 322 -29.04 -15.92 12.89
C GLU A 322 -30.01 -16.26 14.04
N GLN A 323 -30.78 -17.33 13.93
CA GLN A 323 -31.62 -17.80 15.05
C GLN A 323 -30.77 -18.24 16.25
N ARG A 324 -29.67 -18.95 15.99
CA ARG A 324 -28.73 -19.42 17.03
C ARG A 324 -27.99 -18.27 17.71
N SER A 325 -27.63 -17.22 16.96
CA SER A 325 -27.03 -16.03 17.57
C SER A 325 -28.01 -15.28 18.47
N ARG A 326 -29.30 -15.23 18.12
CA ARG A 326 -30.35 -14.66 18.96
C ARG A 326 -30.59 -15.48 20.24
N SER A 327 -30.54 -16.81 20.16
CA SER A 327 -30.76 -17.68 21.32
C SER A 327 -29.55 -17.76 22.25
N ALA A 328 -28.34 -17.63 21.72
CA ALA A 328 -27.11 -17.64 22.52
C ALA A 328 -26.97 -16.43 23.46
N GLY A 329 -27.72 -15.36 23.23
CA GLY A 329 -27.73 -14.16 24.07
C GLY A 329 -26.46 -13.30 23.95
N MET A 330 -26.58 -12.01 24.25
CA MET A 330 -25.44 -11.10 24.38
C MET A 330 -25.26 -10.69 25.84
N ASP A 331 -24.06 -10.86 26.36
CA ASP A 331 -23.71 -10.41 27.71
C ASP A 331 -23.35 -8.93 27.69
N VAL A 332 -24.29 -8.08 28.09
CA VAL A 332 -24.03 -6.66 28.33
C VAL A 332 -23.45 -6.50 29.74
N LEU A 333 -22.13 -6.26 29.80
CA LEU A 333 -21.45 -5.88 31.04
C LEU A 333 -21.86 -4.44 31.40
N SER A 334 -22.82 -4.31 32.32
CA SER A 334 -23.13 -3.03 32.97
C SER A 334 -22.06 -2.72 34.02
N ARG A 335 -21.74 -1.43 34.20
CA ARG A 335 -20.68 -0.95 35.13
C ARG A 335 -20.81 -1.51 36.55
N ASP A 336 -22.01 -1.87 36.97
CA ASP A 336 -22.29 -2.44 38.31
C ASP A 336 -21.79 -3.89 38.50
N ARG A 337 -21.46 -4.62 37.43
CA ARG A 337 -20.92 -6.00 37.49
C ARG A 337 -19.39 -6.10 37.46
N VAL A 338 -18.68 -4.98 37.39
CA VAL A 338 -17.20 -4.95 37.32
C VAL A 338 -16.54 -5.01 38.71
N ILE A 339 -17.32 -5.02 39.79
CA ILE A 339 -16.79 -5.18 41.15
C ILE A 339 -16.43 -6.66 41.35
N PHE A 340 -15.15 -6.97 41.20
CA PHE A 340 -14.52 -8.23 41.59
C PHE A 340 -15.02 -8.65 43.00
N SER A 341 -15.77 -9.75 43.09
CA SER A 341 -16.03 -10.40 44.39
C SER A 341 -14.83 -11.26 44.76
N SER A 342 -13.81 -10.65 45.36
CA SER A 342 -12.68 -11.37 45.96
C SER A 342 -13.03 -12.11 47.26
N GLU A 343 -14.30 -12.14 47.67
CA GLU A 343 -14.69 -12.59 49.02
C GLU A 343 -15.19 -14.05 49.13
N GLN A 344 -15.35 -14.80 48.04
CA GLN A 344 -15.96 -16.13 48.12
C GLN A 344 -14.97 -17.31 48.22
N SER A 345 -13.72 -17.08 48.63
CA SER A 345 -12.71 -18.14 48.80
C SER A 345 -12.22 -18.35 50.24
N SER A 346 -12.47 -17.44 51.20
CA SER A 346 -11.90 -17.56 52.55
C SER A 346 -12.80 -18.23 53.61
N SER A 347 -14.08 -18.51 53.35
CA SER A 347 -14.99 -19.02 54.39
C SER A 347 -15.01 -20.55 54.55
N LYS A 348 -14.09 -21.30 53.92
CA LYS A 348 -14.01 -22.78 54.03
C LYS A 348 -12.87 -23.32 54.89
N TRP A 349 -12.13 -22.48 55.61
CA TRP A 349 -10.98 -22.90 56.44
C TRP A 349 -11.04 -22.43 57.90
N SER A 350 -12.22 -22.44 58.51
CA SER A 350 -12.40 -22.16 59.95
C SER A 350 -13.53 -23.00 60.54
N ASN A 351 -13.38 -24.33 60.48
CA ASN A 351 -13.98 -25.26 61.45
C ASN A 351 -13.41 -26.66 61.19
N ASN A 352 -12.26 -26.93 61.80
CA ASN A 352 -11.94 -28.24 62.39
C ASN A 352 -10.86 -28.07 63.45
#